data_AF-S6VHJ4-F1
#
_entry.id   AF-S6VHJ4-F1
#
_cell.length_a   1.000
_cell.length_b   1.000
_cell.length_c   1.000
_cell.angle_alpha   90.00
_cell.angle_beta   90.00
_cell.angle_gamma   90.00
#
_symmetry.space_group_name_H-M   'P 1'
#
loop_
_entity.id
_entity.type
_entity.pdbx_description
1 polymer ?
#
loop_
_entity_poly.entity_id
_entity_poly.type
_entity_poly.pdbx_seq_one_letter_code
_entity_poly.pdbx_strand_id
1 'polypeptide(L)'
;MSFNLANRPLPERTALEDEKSRLFDLWQSNLGKAKGEAARLMGERAKRKGKWSEWVRSELDAMSPPEYANMVRSEVNRLMAATR
;
A
#
# COMPACT_ATOMS: atom_id res chain seq x y z
N MET A 1 -19.45 -12.65 -12.30
CA MET A 1 -18.60 -13.48 -11.40
C MET A 1 -19.08 -13.27 -9.96
N SER A 2 -19.20 -14.34 -9.16
CA SER A 2 -19.63 -14.24 -7.76
C SER A 2 -18.44 -13.95 -6.85
N PHE A 3 -18.58 -12.98 -5.94
CA PHE A 3 -17.58 -12.67 -4.91
C PHE A 3 -17.73 -13.54 -3.65
N ASN A 4 -18.75 -14.41 -3.59
CA ASN A 4 -18.96 -15.30 -2.46
C ASN A 4 -17.93 -16.44 -2.50
N LEU A 5 -17.07 -16.53 -1.48
CA LEU A 5 -16.06 -17.57 -1.33
C LEU A 5 -16.68 -18.98 -1.28
N ALA A 6 -17.89 -19.12 -0.74
CA ALA A 6 -18.59 -20.41 -0.68
C ALA A 6 -18.94 -20.97 -2.07
N ASN A 7 -19.02 -20.11 -3.09
CA ASN A 7 -19.29 -20.51 -4.47
C ASN A 7 -18.01 -20.90 -5.23
N ARG A 8 -16.82 -20.86 -4.60
CA ARG A 8 -15.54 -21.22 -5.22
C ARG A 8 -15.12 -22.65 -4.84
N PRO A 9 -14.46 -23.40 -5.74
CA PRO A 9 -13.86 -24.69 -5.41
C PRO A 9 -12.92 -24.63 -4.21
N LEU A 10 -12.85 -25.71 -3.43
CA LEU A 10 -12.04 -25.77 -2.21
C LEU A 10 -10.56 -25.38 -2.44
N PRO A 11 -9.86 -25.85 -3.48
CA PRO A 11 -8.45 -25.46 -3.70
C PRO A 11 -8.27 -23.95 -3.92
N GLU A 12 -9.20 -23.32 -4.64
CA GLU A 12 -9.17 -21.88 -4.88
C GLU A 12 -9.43 -21.10 -3.58
N ARG A 13 -10.35 -21.59 -2.75
CA ARG A 13 -10.62 -20.98 -1.43
C ARG A 13 -9.39 -21.04 -0.53
N THR A 14 -8.73 -22.19 -0.44
CA THR A 14 -7.52 -22.35 0.39
C THR A 14 -6.43 -21.39 -0.06
N ALA A 15 -6.15 -21.32 -1.36
CA ALA A 15 -5.15 -20.39 -1.90
C ALA A 15 -5.47 -18.91 -1.58
N LEU A 16 -6.75 -18.53 -1.61
CA LEU A 16 -7.18 -17.18 -1.25
C LEU A 16 -6.99 -16.88 0.24
N GLU A 17 -7.27 -17.84 1.13
CA GLU A 17 -7.06 -17.66 2.58
C GLU A 17 -5.57 -17.64 2.95
N ASP A 18 -4.75 -18.47 2.30
CA ASP A 18 -3.30 -18.46 2.48
C ASP A 18 -2.70 -17.11 2.04
N GLU A 19 -3.13 -16.60 0.89
CA GLU A 19 -2.67 -15.30 0.39
C GLU A 19 -3.11 -14.16 1.32
N LYS A 20 -4.34 -14.18 1.83
CA LYS A 20 -4.80 -13.19 2.82
C LYS A 20 -3.95 -13.23 4.09
N SER A 21 -3.66 -14.42 4.60
CA SER A 21 -2.82 -14.60 5.79
C SER A 21 -1.43 -13.99 5.56
N ARG A 22 -0.80 -14.30 4.42
CA ARG A 22 0.51 -13.73 4.03
C ARG A 22 0.48 -12.20 3.96
N LEU A 23 -0.55 -11.63 3.33
CA LEU A 23 -0.71 -10.19 3.20
C LEU A 23 -0.96 -9.50 4.55
N PHE A 24 -1.69 -10.16 5.44
CA PHE A 24 -1.95 -9.65 6.79
C PHE A 24 -0.66 -9.59 7.62
N ASP A 25 0.16 -10.63 7.59
CA ASP A 25 1.45 -10.65 8.28
C ASP A 25 2.42 -9.58 7.73
N LEU A 26 2.46 -9.42 6.41
CA LEU A 26 3.21 -8.35 5.76
C LEU A 26 2.72 -6.98 6.22
N TRP A 27 1.40 -6.77 6.28
CA TRP A 27 0.82 -5.53 6.75
C TRP A 27 1.16 -5.25 8.21
N GLN A 28 0.96 -6.22 9.11
CA GLN A 28 1.22 -6.06 10.54
C GLN A 28 2.67 -5.68 10.81
N SER A 29 3.61 -6.37 10.15
CA SER A 29 5.05 -6.15 10.34
C SER A 29 5.57 -4.84 9.74
N ASN A 30 4.87 -4.25 8.75
CA ASN A 30 5.36 -3.09 8.01
C ASN A 30 4.54 -1.81 8.21
N LEU A 31 3.39 -1.84 8.90
CA LEU A 31 2.52 -0.68 9.03
C LEU A 31 3.24 0.55 9.60
N GLY A 32 4.07 0.37 10.63
CA GLY A 32 4.86 1.46 11.21
C GLY A 32 5.85 2.07 10.22
N LYS A 33 6.56 1.22 9.46
CA LYS A 33 7.51 1.66 8.43
C LYS A 33 6.81 2.39 7.29
N ALA A 34 5.67 1.86 6.85
CA ALA A 34 4.89 2.47 5.77
C ALA A 34 4.40 3.87 6.13
N LYS A 35 3.97 4.09 7.39
CA LYS A 35 3.62 5.42 7.90
C LYS A 35 4.82 6.37 7.93
N GLY A 36 5.99 5.89 8.34
CA GLY A 36 7.24 6.66 8.33
C GLY A 36 7.65 7.10 6.92
N GLU A 37 7.62 6.18 5.95
CA GLU A 37 7.87 6.49 4.54
C GLU A 37 6.85 7.48 3.98
N ALA A 38 5.56 7.30 4.27
CA ALA A 38 4.52 8.23 3.84
C ALA A 38 4.75 9.65 4.40
N ALA A 39 5.15 9.77 5.67
CA ALA A 39 5.52 11.06 6.26
C ALA A 39 6.75 11.69 5.58
N ARG A 40 7.79 10.89 5.28
CA ARG A 40 8.97 11.34 4.52
C ARG A 40 8.57 11.89 3.14
N LEU A 41 7.77 11.14 2.39
CA LEU A 41 7.29 11.53 1.07
C LEU A 41 6.45 12.82 1.13
N MET A 42 5.57 12.95 2.12
CA MET A 42 4.78 14.16 2.35
C MET A 42 5.64 15.38 2.72
N GLY A 43 6.70 15.19 3.51
CA GLY A 43 7.63 16.26 3.90
C GLY A 43 8.37 16.90 2.72
N GLU A 44 8.54 16.18 1.61
CA GLU A 44 9.18 16.67 0.38
C GLU A 44 8.24 17.53 -0.50
N ARG A 45 6.95 17.61 -0.16
CA ARG A 45 5.94 18.28 -0.99
C ARG A 45 6.24 19.77 -1.22
N ALA A 46 6.59 20.52 -0.18
CA ALA A 46 6.86 21.95 -0.30
C ALA A 46 8.10 22.24 -1.15
N LYS A 47 9.13 21.39 -1.04
CA LYS A 47 10.38 21.53 -1.80
C LYS A 47 10.16 21.24 -3.29
N ARG A 48 9.40 20.19 -3.61
CA ARG A 48 9.20 19.70 -4.99
C ARG A 48 8.07 20.37 -5.75
N LYS A 49 7.12 21.01 -5.05
CA LYS A 49 5.98 21.75 -5.64
C LYS A 49 5.25 20.90 -6.70
N GLY A 50 5.08 21.43 -7.93
CA GLY A 50 4.35 20.75 -9.01
C GLY A 50 4.93 19.39 -9.41
N LYS A 51 6.23 19.15 -9.20
CA LYS A 51 6.89 17.87 -9.53
C LYS A 51 6.75 16.80 -8.45
N TRP A 52 6.14 17.14 -7.31
CA TRP A 52 6.04 16.22 -6.18
C TRP A 52 5.31 14.92 -6.53
N SER A 53 4.19 15.01 -7.25
CA SER A 53 3.36 13.83 -7.56
C SER A 53 4.06 12.81 -8.46
N GLU A 54 4.78 13.28 -9.48
CA GLU A 54 5.57 12.45 -10.39
C GLU A 54 6.74 11.79 -9.64
N TRP A 55 7.43 12.56 -8.80
CA TRP A 55 8.50 12.02 -7.97
C TRP A 55 8.00 10.95 -6.98
N VAL A 56 6.88 11.19 -6.29
CA VAL A 56 6.29 10.18 -5.40
C VAL A 56 5.97 8.88 -6.16
N ARG A 57 5.49 8.96 -7.40
CA ARG A 57 5.28 7.76 -8.24
C ARG A 57 6.60 7.02 -8.47
N SER A 58 7.67 7.72 -8.85
CA SER A 58 8.98 7.09 -9.04
C SER A 58 9.52 6.43 -7.76
N GLU A 59 9.31 7.04 -6.59
CA GLU A 59 9.71 6.44 -5.31
C GLU A 59 8.93 5.15 -5.04
N LEU A 60 7.60 5.17 -5.26
CA LEU A 60 6.75 4.00 -5.06
C LEU A 60 7.04 2.88 -6.07
N ASP A 61 7.38 3.22 -7.32
CA ASP A 61 7.71 2.25 -8.35
C ASP A 61 9.07 1.58 -8.09
N ALA A 62 9.98 2.25 -7.37
CA ALA A 62 11.25 1.70 -6.92
C ALA A 62 11.13 0.86 -5.62
N MET A 63 9.98 0.88 -4.94
CA MET A 63 9.78 0.12 -3.70
C MET A 63 9.45 -1.35 -3.98
N SER A 64 10.00 -2.21 -3.13
CA SER A 64 9.72 -3.64 -3.11
C SER A 64 9.48 -4.10 -1.66
N PRO A 65 8.58 -5.06 -1.42
CA PRO A 65 7.68 -5.69 -2.40
C PRO A 65 6.53 -4.75 -2.84
N PRO A 66 5.84 -5.02 -3.98
CA PRO A 66 4.74 -4.19 -4.47
C PRO A 66 3.62 -3.97 -3.44
N GLU A 67 3.37 -4.96 -2.58
CA GLU A 67 2.38 -4.88 -1.51
C GLU A 67 2.79 -3.84 -0.45
N TYR A 68 4.08 -3.73 -0.15
CA TYR A 68 4.59 -2.67 0.72
C TYR A 68 4.47 -1.29 0.06
N ALA A 69 4.78 -1.17 -1.23
CA ALA A 69 4.58 0.07 -1.98
C ALA A 69 3.11 0.53 -1.94
N ASN A 70 2.16 -0.41 -2.04
CA ASN A 70 0.72 -0.13 -1.91
C ASN A 70 0.34 0.35 -0.50
N MET A 71 0.96 -0.18 0.55
CA MET A 71 0.77 0.34 1.92
C MET A 71 1.23 1.79 2.03
N VAL A 72 2.44 2.11 1.56
CA VAL A 72 2.98 3.47 1.58
C VAL A 72 2.09 4.42 0.77
N ARG A 73 1.65 4.01 -0.43
CA ARG A 73 0.72 4.77 -1.27
C ARG A 73 -0.58 5.10 -0.54
N SER A 74 -1.14 4.12 0.17
CA SER A 74 -2.38 4.28 0.94
C SER A 74 -2.22 5.30 2.08
N GLU A 75 -1.11 5.24 2.81
CA GLU A 75 -0.82 6.19 3.89
C GLU A 75 -0.51 7.60 3.36
N VAL A 76 0.19 7.74 2.22
CA VAL A 76 0.37 9.04 1.54
C VAL A 76 -0.99 9.63 1.17
N ASN A 77 -1.87 8.85 0.56
CA ASN A 77 -3.22 9.29 0.20
C ASN A 77 -4.03 9.72 1.42
N ARG A 78 -3.90 9.00 2.55
CA ARG A 78 -4.53 9.36 3.82
C ARG A 78 -4.05 10.71 4.34
N LEU A 79 -2.73 10.95 4.37
CA LEU A 79 -2.15 12.22 4.80
C LEU A 79 -2.55 13.36 3.87
N MET A 80 -2.58 13.10 2.55
CA MET A 80 -3.08 14.05 1.55
C MET A 80 -4.54 14.43 1.79
N ALA A 81 -5.40 13.47 2.13
CA ALA A 81 -6.81 13.73 2.43
C ALA A 81 -6.98 14.53 3.74
N ALA A 82 -6.12 14.30 4.74
CA ALA A 82 -6.13 15.04 6.00
C ALA A 82 -5.57 16.47 5.91
N THR A 83 -4.84 16.81 4.83
CA THR A 83 -4.25 18.14 4.59
C THR A 83 -5.07 18.99 3.62
N ARG A 84 -6.25 18.51 3.19
CA ARG A 84 -7.21 19.29 2.40
C ARG A 84 -8.18 19.99 3.33
#